data_AF-A0A6W0BQG3-F1
#
_entry.id   AF-A0A6W0BQG3-F1
#
_cell.length_a   1.000
_cell.length_b   1.000
_cell.length_c   1.000
_cell.angle_alpha   90.00
_cell.angle_beta   90.00
_cell.angle_gamma   90.00
#
_symmetry.space_group_name_H-M   'P 1'
#
loop_
_entity.id
_entity.type
_entity.pdbx_description
1 polymer ?
#
loop_
_entity_poly.entity_id
_entity_poly.type
_entity_poly.pdbx_seq_one_letter_code
_entity_poly.pdbx_strand_id
1 'polypeptide(L)'
;MNVYQLKNRTDVLIWLSLIEGDLLSIQASLNAGLYPLYDDRQEEPEFECAVFNCGMAFGEFMERLESEDIDVLTTAGYELTGSIEHMGRMLCESVWTQAVFLGRNEARADRAICAAEADGWLYTPA
;
A
#
# COMPACT_ATOMS: atom_id res chain seq x y z
N MET A 1 8.40 4.18 7.19
CA MET A 1 8.91 5.01 6.08
C MET A 1 7.75 5.29 5.15
N ASN A 2 7.55 6.52 4.69
CA ASN A 2 6.39 6.85 3.84
C ASN A 2 6.76 6.70 2.35
N VAL A 3 5.82 6.22 1.53
CA VAL A 3 5.96 6.09 0.06
C VAL A 3 6.30 7.42 -0.63
N TYR A 4 5.91 8.56 -0.05
CA TYR A 4 6.26 9.91 -0.53
C TYR A 4 7.74 10.30 -0.31
N GLN A 5 8.50 9.49 0.45
CA GLN A 5 9.88 9.77 0.80
C GLN A 5 10.89 8.95 -0.02
N LEU A 6 10.41 8.14 -0.97
CA LEU A 6 11.26 7.27 -1.80
C LEU A 6 12.00 8.12 -2.84
N LYS A 7 13.31 8.33 -2.65
CA LYS A 7 14.12 9.21 -3.52
C LYS A 7 15.09 8.45 -4.41
N ASN A 8 15.42 7.22 -4.03
CA ASN A 8 16.39 6.40 -4.75
C ASN A 8 16.00 4.91 -4.65
N ARG A 9 16.66 4.08 -5.47
CA ARG A 9 16.40 2.63 -5.53
C ARG A 9 16.58 1.90 -4.21
N THR A 10 17.51 2.33 -3.35
CA THR A 10 17.71 1.74 -2.02
C THR A 10 16.51 2.02 -1.13
N ASP A 11 15.98 3.23 -1.14
CA ASP A 11 14.77 3.58 -0.37
C ASP A 11 13.59 2.71 -0.82
N VAL A 12 13.45 2.50 -2.13
CA VAL A 12 12.40 1.65 -2.71
C VAL A 12 12.52 0.20 -2.24
N LEU A 13 13.73 -0.38 -2.30
CA LEU A 13 13.95 -1.75 -1.83
C LEU A 13 13.71 -1.88 -0.33
N ILE A 14 14.18 -0.93 0.49
CA ILE A 14 13.91 -0.92 1.93
C ILE A 14 12.40 -0.86 2.17
N TRP A 15 11.68 -0.01 1.44
CA TRP A 15 10.24 0.12 1.56
C TRP A 15 9.51 -1.19 1.23
N LEU A 16 9.88 -1.85 0.13
CA LEU A 16 9.32 -3.15 -0.24
C LEU A 16 9.61 -4.22 0.82
N SER A 17 10.84 -4.26 1.35
CA SER A 17 11.20 -5.18 2.44
C SER A 17 10.41 -4.92 3.73
N LEU A 18 10.03 -3.68 4.02
CA LEU A 18 9.17 -3.36 5.16
C LEU A 18 7.77 -3.93 4.98
N ILE A 19 7.17 -3.77 3.80
CA ILE A 19 5.84 -4.34 3.50
C ILE A 19 5.87 -5.87 3.58
N GLU A 20 6.89 -6.50 2.99
CA GLU A 20 7.08 -7.95 3.11
C GLU A 20 7.20 -8.38 4.58
N GLY A 21 7.99 -7.66 5.38
CA GLY A 21 8.12 -7.90 6.81
C GLY A 21 6.81 -7.79 7.58
N ASP A 22 5.99 -6.78 7.27
CA ASP A 22 4.68 -6.58 7.89
C ASP A 22 3.74 -7.74 7.55
N LEU A 23 3.69 -8.18 6.29
CA LEU A 23 2.89 -9.34 5.87
C LEU A 23 3.33 -10.64 6.54
N LEU A 24 4.65 -10.87 6.66
CA LEU A 24 5.19 -12.03 7.38
C LEU A 24 4.83 -11.98 8.87
N SER A 25 4.86 -10.79 9.48
CA SER A 25 4.47 -10.57 10.87
C SER A 25 2.98 -10.84 11.10
N ILE A 26 2.13 -10.39 10.18
CA ILE A 26 0.68 -10.68 10.16
C ILE A 26 0.46 -12.19 10.07
N GLN A 27 1.12 -12.87 9.12
CA GLN A 27 1.00 -14.32 8.95
C GLN A 27 1.42 -15.08 10.21
N ALA A 28 2.53 -14.69 10.84
CA ALA A 28 3.02 -15.32 12.06
C ALA A 28 2.05 -15.10 13.23
N SER A 29 1.49 -13.89 13.36
CA SER A 29 0.52 -13.54 14.40
C SER A 29 -0.79 -14.32 14.23
N LEU A 30 -1.25 -14.47 13.00
CA LEU A 30 -2.41 -15.31 12.65
C LEU A 30 -2.16 -16.78 13.03
N ASN A 31 -1.01 -17.33 12.63
CA ASN A 31 -0.65 -18.72 12.95
C ASN A 31 -0.50 -18.98 14.45
N ALA A 32 -0.09 -17.97 15.22
CA ALA A 32 0.02 -18.03 16.67
C ALA A 32 -1.33 -17.81 17.39
N GLY A 33 -2.42 -17.53 16.67
CA GLY A 33 -3.74 -17.26 17.24
C GLY A 33 -3.79 -15.95 18.03
N LEU A 34 -2.96 -14.96 17.67
CA LEU A 34 -2.90 -13.67 18.36
C LEU A 34 -4.00 -12.71 17.94
N TYR A 35 -4.62 -12.92 16.76
CA TYR A 35 -5.77 -12.13 16.37
C TYR A 35 -7.03 -12.61 17.10
N PRO A 36 -7.80 -11.70 17.70
CA PRO A 36 -9.06 -12.06 18.34
C PRO A 36 -10.05 -12.64 17.33
N LEU A 37 -10.89 -13.56 17.81
CA LEU A 37 -12.04 -14.03 17.04
C LEU A 37 -13.01 -12.85 16.83
N TYR A 38 -13.75 -12.86 15.71
CA TYR A 38 -14.79 -11.87 15.42
C TYR A 38 -15.64 -11.63 16.67
N ASP A 39 -15.64 -10.39 17.15
CA ASP A 39 -16.44 -9.98 18.28
C ASP A 39 -17.83 -9.54 17.78
N ASP A 40 -18.85 -9.71 18.63
CA ASP A 40 -20.24 -9.38 18.28
C ASP A 40 -20.52 -7.86 18.17
N ARG A 41 -19.50 -7.00 18.35
CA ARG A 41 -19.61 -5.52 18.37
C ARG A 41 -19.49 -4.88 16.99
N GLN A 42 -19.51 -5.65 15.91
CA GLN A 42 -19.44 -5.17 14.52
C GLN A 42 -18.14 -4.46 14.13
N GLU A 43 -17.08 -4.55 14.94
CA GLU A 43 -15.77 -4.00 14.57
C GLU A 43 -15.11 -4.89 13.50
N GLU A 44 -14.46 -4.25 12.51
CA GLU A 44 -13.67 -4.98 11.51
C GLU A 44 -12.55 -5.77 12.21
N PRO A 45 -12.33 -7.05 11.84
CA PRO A 45 -11.31 -7.87 12.49
C PRO A 45 -9.93 -7.22 12.41
N GLU A 46 -9.20 -7.20 13.53
CA GLU A 46 -7.84 -6.64 13.57
C GLU A 46 -6.90 -7.26 12.52
N PHE A 47 -7.10 -8.54 12.21
CA PHE A 47 -6.41 -9.24 11.14
C PHE A 47 -6.68 -8.62 9.76
N GLU A 48 -7.96 -8.43 9.42
CA GLU A 48 -8.37 -7.85 8.15
C GLU A 48 -7.90 -6.39 8.05
N CYS A 49 -8.00 -5.62 9.12
CA CYS A 49 -7.45 -4.26 9.20
C CYS A 49 -5.94 -4.23 8.92
N ALA A 50 -5.17 -5.18 9.47
CA ALA A 50 -3.73 -5.26 9.25
C ALA A 50 -3.40 -5.57 7.77
N VAL A 51 -4.12 -6.53 7.17
CA VAL A 51 -3.98 -6.85 5.74
C VAL A 51 -4.39 -5.66 4.87
N PHE A 52 -5.48 -4.98 5.22
CA PHE A 52 -5.99 -3.80 4.52
C PHE A 52 -4.95 -2.68 4.50
N ASN A 53 -4.36 -2.35 5.65
CA ASN A 53 -3.36 -1.28 5.73
C ASN A 53 -2.12 -1.58 4.88
N CYS A 54 -1.67 -2.84 4.86
CA CYS A 54 -0.56 -3.25 3.98
C CYS A 54 -0.95 -3.13 2.51
N GLY A 55 -2.16 -3.56 2.14
CA GLY A 55 -2.68 -3.48 0.78
C GLY A 55 -2.84 -2.05 0.28
N MET A 56 -3.33 -1.14 1.13
CA MET A 56 -3.42 0.30 0.83
C MET A 56 -2.05 0.88 0.47
N ALA A 57 -1.06 0.68 1.35
CA ALA A 57 0.30 1.17 1.14
C ALA A 57 0.93 0.56 -0.14
N PHE A 58 0.73 -0.74 -0.38
CA PHE A 58 1.19 -1.40 -1.61
C PHE A 58 0.52 -0.85 -2.87
N GLY A 59 -0.80 -0.60 -2.82
CA GLY A 59 -1.53 0.02 -3.92
C GLY A 59 -1.00 1.40 -4.28
N GLU A 60 -0.81 2.27 -3.28
CA GLU A 60 -0.21 3.60 -3.48
C GLU A 60 1.17 3.51 -4.15
N PHE A 61 2.02 2.61 -3.67
CA PHE A 61 3.34 2.37 -4.25
C PHE A 61 3.25 1.93 -5.72
N MET A 62 2.38 0.98 -6.05
CA MET A 62 2.25 0.47 -7.41
C MET A 62 1.77 1.54 -8.40
N GLU A 63 0.86 2.41 -7.99
CA GLU A 63 0.44 3.54 -8.82
C GLU A 63 1.58 4.53 -9.06
N ARG A 64 2.37 4.85 -8.03
CA ARG A 64 3.55 5.73 -8.14
C ARG A 64 4.65 5.12 -9.01
N LEU A 65 4.81 3.80 -8.96
CA LEU A 65 5.74 3.09 -9.84
C LEU A 65 5.31 3.18 -11.31
N GLU A 66 4.02 2.97 -11.61
CA GLU A 66 3.51 3.00 -12.99
C GLU A 66 3.46 4.38 -13.62
N SER A 67 3.37 5.41 -12.79
CA SER A 67 3.36 6.81 -13.21
C SER A 67 4.74 7.44 -13.34
N GLU A 68 5.79 6.63 -13.17
CA GLU A 68 7.19 7.07 -13.25
C GLU A 68 7.59 8.10 -12.17
N ASP A 69 6.79 8.22 -11.10
CA ASP A 69 7.14 8.99 -9.88
C ASP A 69 8.27 8.31 -9.09
N ILE A 70 8.54 7.03 -9.37
CA ILE A 70 9.59 6.21 -8.79
C ILE A 70 10.44 5.64 -9.93
N ASP A 71 11.76 5.63 -9.74
CA ASP A 71 12.70 4.99 -10.67
C ASP A 71 12.30 3.54 -10.97
N VAL A 72 12.44 3.14 -12.24
CA VAL A 72 12.20 1.76 -12.69
C VAL A 72 12.95 0.75 -11.81
N LEU A 73 12.21 -0.26 -11.35
CA LEU A 73 12.75 -1.32 -10.49
C LEU A 73 13.78 -2.17 -11.25
N THR A 74 14.71 -2.74 -10.48
CA THR A 74 15.51 -3.87 -10.95
C THR A 74 14.63 -5.12 -11.09
N THR A 75 15.09 -6.16 -11.78
CA THR A 75 14.39 -7.45 -11.85
C THR A 75 14.02 -7.99 -10.48
N ALA A 76 14.96 -7.96 -9.53
CA ALA A 76 14.70 -8.40 -8.16
C ALA A 76 13.63 -7.55 -7.44
N GLY A 77 13.55 -6.25 -7.74
CA GLY A 77 12.49 -5.39 -7.22
C GLY A 77 11.11 -5.79 -7.75
N TYR A 78 11.00 -6.12 -9.04
CA TYR A 78 9.74 -6.63 -9.62
C TYR A 78 9.36 -8.02 -9.11
N GLU A 79 10.33 -8.90 -8.87
CA GLU A 79 10.07 -10.19 -8.25
C GLU A 79 9.54 -10.03 -6.82
N LEU A 80 10.10 -9.07 -6.06
CA LEU A 80 9.65 -8.76 -4.71
C LEU A 80 8.23 -8.19 -4.67
N THR A 81 7.84 -7.30 -5.61
CA THR A 81 6.45 -6.84 -5.69
C THR A 81 5.48 -7.99 -6.00
N GLY A 82 5.88 -8.93 -6.86
CA GLY A 82 5.10 -10.14 -7.12
C GLY A 82 4.95 -11.05 -5.90
N SER A 83 6.01 -11.20 -5.10
CA SER A 83 5.97 -11.95 -3.83
C SER A 83 5.01 -11.31 -2.83
N ILE A 84 5.10 -9.99 -2.64
CA ILE A 84 4.22 -9.21 -1.76
C ILE A 84 2.76 -9.36 -2.17
N GLU A 85 2.45 -9.18 -3.45
CA GLU A 85 1.10 -9.35 -3.99
C GLU A 85 0.56 -10.76 -3.72
N HIS A 86 1.40 -11.79 -3.92
CA HIS A 86 1.00 -13.16 -3.64
C HIS A 86 0.73 -13.41 -2.15
N MET A 87 1.61 -12.92 -1.27
CA MET A 87 1.44 -13.08 0.18
C MET A 87 0.18 -12.38 0.70
N GLY A 88 -0.07 -11.15 0.26
CA GLY A 88 -1.26 -10.40 0.66
C GLY A 88 -2.55 -11.12 0.28
N ARG A 89 -2.62 -11.67 -0.94
CA ARG A 89 -3.77 -12.47 -1.38
C ARG A 89 -3.93 -13.77 -0.60
N MET A 90 -2.82 -14.44 -0.27
CA MET A 90 -2.84 -15.67 0.52
C MET A 90 -3.35 -15.42 1.95
N LEU A 91 -3.09 -14.25 2.53
CA LEU A 91 -3.61 -13.86 3.84
C LEU A 91 -5.12 -13.58 3.79
N CYS A 92 -5.55 -12.66 2.93
CA CYS A 92 -6.97 -12.36 2.77
C CYS A 92 -7.22 -11.72 1.40
N GLU A 93 -7.58 -12.53 0.40
CA GLU A 93 -7.69 -12.09 -1.00
C GLU A 93 -8.68 -10.94 -1.22
N SER A 94 -9.87 -11.01 -0.60
CA SER A 94 -10.91 -9.99 -0.76
C SER A 94 -10.46 -8.63 -0.22
N VAL A 95 -9.95 -8.62 1.02
CA VAL A 95 -9.47 -7.41 1.69
C VAL A 95 -8.24 -6.85 0.97
N TRP A 96 -7.27 -7.71 0.62
CA TRP A 96 -6.07 -7.29 -0.11
C TRP A 96 -6.40 -6.63 -1.45
N THR A 97 -7.24 -7.28 -2.26
CA THR A 97 -7.59 -6.78 -3.59
C THR A 97 -8.31 -5.44 -3.51
N GLN A 98 -9.24 -5.29 -2.56
CA GLN A 98 -9.94 -4.04 -2.31
C GLN A 98 -8.97 -2.94 -1.86
N ALA A 99 -8.10 -3.24 -0.89
CA ALA A 99 -7.15 -2.28 -0.34
C ALA A 99 -6.15 -1.78 -1.40
N VAL A 100 -5.59 -2.69 -2.21
CA VAL A 100 -4.68 -2.32 -3.31
C VAL A 100 -5.39 -1.42 -4.32
N PHE A 101 -6.64 -1.73 -4.67
CA PHE A 101 -7.42 -0.89 -5.57
C PHE A 101 -7.66 0.51 -5.00
N LEU A 102 -8.04 0.60 -3.72
CA LEU A 102 -8.27 1.88 -3.04
C LEU A 102 -6.98 2.70 -2.93
N GLY A 103 -5.87 2.10 -2.51
CA GLY A 103 -4.58 2.80 -2.42
C GLY A 103 -4.13 3.41 -3.75
N ARG A 104 -4.37 2.71 -4.87
CA ARG A 104 -4.11 3.27 -6.20
C ARG A 104 -4.99 4.47 -6.51
N ASN A 105 -6.27 4.41 -6.16
CA ASN A 105 -7.19 5.51 -6.41
C ASN A 105 -6.88 6.74 -5.54
N GLU A 106 -6.50 6.53 -4.28
CA GLU A 106 -6.03 7.61 -3.40
C GLU A 106 -4.78 8.29 -3.98
N ALA A 107 -3.78 7.51 -4.40
CA ALA A 107 -2.58 8.07 -5.05
C ALA A 107 -2.91 8.88 -6.33
N ARG A 108 -3.90 8.43 -7.13
CA ARG A 108 -4.39 9.18 -8.29
C ARG A 108 -5.11 10.47 -7.89
N ALA A 109 -5.94 10.41 -6.85
CA ALA A 109 -6.67 11.56 -6.34
C ALA A 109 -5.69 12.62 -5.80
N ASP A 110 -4.72 12.21 -4.99
CA ASP A 110 -3.66 13.09 -4.47
C ASP A 110 -2.91 13.80 -5.59
N ARG A 111 -2.51 13.06 -6.64
CA ARG A 111 -1.87 13.66 -7.82
C ARG A 111 -2.77 14.67 -8.52
N ALA A 112 -4.06 14.33 -8.70
CA ALA A 112 -5.01 15.22 -9.36
C ALA A 112 -5.22 16.52 -8.57
N ILE A 113 -5.28 16.44 -7.22
CA ILE A 113 -5.37 17.60 -6.34
C ILE A 113 -4.12 18.47 -6.47
N CYS A 114 -2.92 17.88 -6.38
CA CYS A 114 -1.67 18.64 -6.54
C CYS A 114 -1.57 19.34 -7.91
N ALA A 115 -2.04 18.69 -8.99
CA ALA A 115 -2.07 19.31 -10.31
C ALA A 115 -3.08 20.47 -10.38
N ALA A 116 -4.27 20.31 -9.81
CA ALA A 116 -5.29 21.36 -9.78
C ALA A 116 -4.86 22.59 -8.96
N GLU A 117 -4.11 22.39 -7.88
CA GLU A 117 -3.52 23.47 -7.09
C GLU A 117 -2.41 24.20 -7.87
N ALA A 118 -1.60 23.47 -8.65
CA ALA A 118 -0.58 24.05 -9.51
C ALA A 118 -1.15 24.88 -10.67
N ASP A 119 -2.33 24.50 -11.18
CA ASP A 119 -3.04 25.21 -12.26
C ASP A 119 -3.80 26.47 -11.79
N GLY A 120 -3.67 26.88 -10.52
CA GLY A 120 -4.03 28.22 -10.08
C GLY A 120 -5.53 28.51 -9.93
N TRP A 121 -6.37 27.50 -9.67
CA TRP A 121 -7.81 27.68 -9.47
C TRP A 121 -8.24 28.31 -8.13
N LEU A 122 -7.29 28.78 -7.32
CA LEU A 122 -7.58 29.51 -6.09
C LEU A 122 -7.39 31.02 -6.32
N TYR A 123 -8.52 31.69 -6.60
CA TYR A 123 -8.77 33.13 -6.58
C TYR A 123 -8.27 33.96 -7.79
N THR A 124 -9.16 34.17 -8.77
CA THR A 124 -9.23 35.49 -9.43
C THR A 124 -9.85 36.49 -8.45
N PRO A 125 -9.13 37.54 -8.01
CA PRO A 125 -9.76 38.59 -7.23
C PRO A 125 -10.75 39.34 -8.12
N ALA A 126 -11.97 39.53 -7.60
CA ALA A 126 -12.97 40.43 -8.16
C ALA A 126 -12.56 41.90 -8.01
#